data_AF-A0A6S7JX12-F1
#
_entry.id   AF-A0A6S7JX12-F1
#
_cell.length_a   1.000
_cell.length_b   1.000
_cell.length_c   1.000
_cell.angle_alpha   90.00
_cell.angle_beta   90.00
_cell.angle_gamma   90.00
#
_symmetry.space_group_name_H-M   'P 1'
#
loop_
_entity.id
_entity.type
_entity.pdbx_description
1 polymer ?
#
loop_
_entity_poly.entity_id
_entity_poly.type
_entity_poly.pdbx_seq_one_letter_code
_entity_poly.pdbx_strand_id
1 'polypeptide(L)'
;MEVFRKGFVPATSTNPADLATRGITVKVLQESDWLRGPSFLKSNSPTTSTIDESERDIDVNDPEVRQEVKDHATSTQRAFGLGSERFNRFSEWSTFQRAIAKLVMRTKRFKIKLEPQKSQHDHETTESGDNGGPTLDASKRAEILIIRTAQEEAFANEISVLQRRRGNEPESRQSLREKRTVLRKSSLFRLDPFLDKDGVFRVGKRIHRSDLGFEEKHPIILPKKHHVSELLVRHYHHKVYHQGRQITHGTLRQAGYWVVGGHGMVSRILNSCLTCRKLRGNMLTQHMANLPKDRIEPRPPFTSIRVDVSRNE
;
A
#
# COMPACT_ATOMS: atom_id res chain seq x y z
N MET A 1 36.64 2.64 5.04
CA MET A 1 35.66 3.64 5.52
C MET A 1 35.91 3.79 7.01
N GLU A 2 36.63 4.84 7.40
CA GLU A 2 36.87 5.19 8.79
C GLU A 2 35.53 5.52 9.46
N VAL A 3 35.19 4.76 10.51
CA VAL A 3 34.00 4.99 11.31
C VAL A 3 34.33 6.12 12.27
N PHE A 4 33.84 7.33 12.00
CA PHE A 4 33.88 8.44 12.95
C PHE A 4 33.05 8.09 14.19
N ARG A 5 33.65 7.43 15.18
CA ARG A 5 33.15 7.36 16.56
C ARG A 5 33.89 8.42 17.38
N LYS A 6 33.39 9.65 17.37
CA LYS A 6 33.70 10.64 18.41
C LYS A 6 32.39 11.10 19.01
N GLY A 7 31.89 10.31 19.97
CA GLY A 7 30.86 10.77 20.91
C GLY A 7 31.57 11.40 22.10
N PHE A 8 31.22 12.63 22.44
CA PHE A 8 31.65 13.27 23.69
C PHE A 8 30.71 12.79 24.80
N VAL A 9 31.23 12.03 25.77
CA VAL A 9 30.51 11.72 27.01
C VAL A 9 31.01 12.72 28.05
N PRO A 10 30.15 13.62 28.58
CA PRO A 10 30.58 14.51 29.65
C PRO A 10 31.04 13.68 30.85
N ALA A 11 32.13 14.10 31.51
CA ALA A 11 32.55 13.48 32.77
C ALA A 11 31.37 13.47 33.75
N THR A 12 31.25 12.43 34.58
CA THR A 12 30.09 12.18 35.46
C THR A 12 29.74 13.39 36.34
N SER A 13 30.74 14.17 36.75
CA SER A 13 30.58 15.41 37.54
C SER A 13 29.92 16.58 36.78
N THR A 14 29.87 16.50 35.44
CA THR A 14 29.34 17.53 34.54
C THR A 14 28.08 17.08 33.81
N ASN A 15 27.56 15.89 34.13
CA ASN A 15 26.31 15.39 33.59
C ASN A 15 25.12 16.08 34.30
N PRO A 16 24.35 16.95 33.63
CA PRO A 16 23.22 17.63 34.25
C PRO A 16 22.14 16.67 34.75
N ALA A 17 22.05 15.44 34.21
CA ALA A 17 21.07 14.43 34.63
C ALA A 17 21.30 13.86 36.03
N ASP A 18 22.53 13.93 36.53
CA ASP A 18 22.85 13.51 37.89
C ASP A 18 22.17 14.41 38.93
N LEU A 19 21.95 15.69 38.61
CA LEU A 19 21.30 16.64 39.51
C LEU A 19 19.85 16.26 39.80
N ALA A 20 19.12 15.73 38.80
CA ALA A 20 17.74 15.29 38.97
C ALA A 20 17.64 13.96 39.73
N THR A 21 18.64 13.09 39.61
CA THR A 21 18.61 11.73 40.19
C THR A 21 19.14 11.68 41.62
N ARG A 22 19.95 12.66 42.06
CA ARG A 22 20.53 12.71 43.41
C ARG A 22 19.70 13.45 44.48
N GLY A 23 18.46 13.82 44.17
CA GLY A 23 17.50 14.31 45.18
C GLY A 23 17.75 15.74 45.67
N ILE A 24 17.91 16.71 44.75
CA ILE A 24 18.04 18.14 45.11
C ILE A 24 16.68 18.84 45.23
N THR A 25 16.64 19.96 45.96
CA THR A 25 15.41 20.75 46.10
C THR A 25 15.03 21.49 44.81
N VAL A 26 13.72 21.71 44.62
CA VAL A 26 13.17 22.30 43.39
C VAL A 26 13.75 23.69 43.08
N LYS A 27 14.02 24.52 44.10
CA LYS A 27 14.65 25.83 43.91
C LYS A 27 16.05 25.73 43.30
N VAL A 28 16.87 24.80 43.81
CA VAL A 28 18.24 24.57 43.32
C VAL A 28 18.20 23.96 41.91
N LEU A 29 17.24 23.08 41.63
CA LEU A 29 17.08 22.49 40.30
C LEU A 29 16.74 23.55 39.23
N GLN A 30 15.89 24.55 39.56
CA GLN A 30 15.52 25.63 38.64
C GLN A 30 16.70 26.52 38.25
N GLU A 31 17.67 26.71 39.15
CA GLU A 31 18.87 27.51 38.90
C GLU A 31 20.01 26.71 38.26
N SER A 32 19.88 25.38 38.22
CA SER A 32 20.92 24.47 37.75
C SER A 32 20.99 24.30 36.22
N ASP A 33 22.05 23.62 35.78
CA ASP A 33 22.26 23.27 34.38
C ASP A 33 21.30 22.20 33.85
N TRP A 34 20.45 21.59 34.68
CA TRP A 34 19.44 20.61 34.23
C TRP A 34 18.48 21.18 33.19
N LEU A 35 17.93 22.37 33.46
CA LEU A 35 16.99 23.03 32.54
C LEU A 35 17.69 23.90 31.49
N ARG A 36 18.87 24.42 31.83
CA ARG A 36 19.62 25.34 30.96
C ARG A 36 20.56 24.63 30.00
N GLY A 37 20.89 23.37 30.26
CA GLY A 37 21.94 22.62 29.58
C GLY A 37 23.35 23.08 29.96
N PRO A 38 24.35 22.18 29.87
CA PRO A 38 25.72 22.43 30.26
C PRO A 38 26.38 23.48 29.37
N SER A 39 27.31 24.24 29.95
CA SER A 39 27.96 25.40 29.30
C SER A 39 28.73 25.03 28.02
N PHE A 40 29.32 23.83 27.95
CA PHE A 40 30.08 23.39 26.77
C PHE A 40 29.22 23.21 25.50
N LEU A 41 27.91 22.95 25.62
CA LEU A 41 27.01 22.89 24.47
C LEU A 41 26.66 24.28 23.92
N LYS A 42 26.95 25.34 24.69
CA LYS A 42 26.68 26.73 24.31
C LYS A 42 27.90 27.42 23.69
N SER A 43 29.08 26.80 23.76
CA SER A 43 30.29 27.32 23.11
C SER A 43 30.35 26.86 21.65
N ASN A 44 30.61 27.79 20.72
CA ASN A 44 30.76 27.51 19.27
C ASN A 44 32.10 26.83 18.89
N SER A 45 32.97 26.58 19.86
CA SER A 45 34.23 25.88 19.69
C SER A 45 34.04 24.39 20.04
N PRO A 46 34.36 23.44 19.12
CA PRO A 46 34.24 22.02 19.41
C PRO A 46 35.31 21.59 20.43
N THR A 47 34.96 21.60 21.71
CA THR A 47 35.81 21.07 22.78
C THR A 47 35.80 19.56 22.69
N THR A 48 36.71 18.98 21.92
CA THR A 48 36.96 17.53 21.97
C THR A 48 37.83 17.31 23.20
N SER A 49 37.26 16.89 24.33
CA SER A 49 38.10 16.29 25.36
C SER A 49 38.70 15.02 24.74
N THR A 50 40.01 14.96 24.68
CA THR A 50 40.72 13.70 24.46
C THR A 50 40.32 12.79 25.61
N ILE A 51 39.54 11.75 25.32
CA ILE A 51 39.32 10.67 26.28
C ILE A 51 40.70 10.11 26.58
N ASP A 52 41.16 10.26 27.83
CA ASP A 52 42.37 9.58 28.29
C ASP A 52 42.05 8.08 28.22
N GLU A 53 42.66 7.36 27.27
CA GLU A 53 42.35 5.94 27.03
C GLU A 53 42.77 5.03 28.19
N SER A 54 43.42 5.60 29.21
CA SER A 54 43.94 4.93 30.39
C SER A 54 42.87 4.53 31.43
N GLU A 55 41.62 4.99 31.33
CA GLU A 55 40.53 4.62 32.27
C GLU A 55 39.65 3.44 31.81
N ARG A 56 40.08 2.63 30.84
CA ARG A 56 39.29 1.47 30.34
C ARG A 56 39.77 0.10 30.85
N ASP A 57 40.21 0.00 32.09
CA ASP A 57 40.30 -1.32 32.75
C ASP A 57 38.90 -1.73 33.23
N ILE A 58 38.15 -2.34 32.32
CA ILE A 58 36.85 -2.96 32.62
C ILE A 58 37.13 -4.37 33.17
N ASP A 59 36.63 -4.69 34.35
CA ASP A 59 36.75 -6.03 34.93
C ASP A 59 36.04 -7.04 34.02
N VAL A 60 36.79 -8.01 33.50
CA VAL A 60 36.29 -9.05 32.59
C VAL A 60 35.24 -9.94 33.26
N ASN A 61 35.19 -9.96 34.60
CA ASN A 61 34.22 -10.72 35.40
C ASN A 61 33.00 -9.91 35.83
N ASP A 62 32.85 -8.65 35.40
CA ASP A 62 31.65 -7.87 35.70
C ASP A 62 30.40 -8.51 35.03
N PRO A 63 29.32 -8.80 35.78
CA PRO A 63 28.12 -9.44 35.25
C PRO A 63 27.38 -8.62 34.18
N GLU A 64 27.63 -7.30 34.07
CA GLU A 64 27.10 -6.45 33.01
C GLU A 64 27.96 -6.46 31.74
N VAL A 65 29.18 -6.99 31.81
CA VAL A 65 30.08 -7.13 30.66
C VAL A 65 29.72 -8.39 29.89
N ARG A 66 29.12 -8.19 28.72
CA ARG A 66 28.83 -9.28 27.78
C ARG A 66 30.14 -9.78 27.17
N GLN A 67 30.66 -10.88 27.70
CA GLN A 67 31.88 -11.54 27.23
C GLN A 67 31.79 -12.05 25.78
N GLU A 68 30.58 -12.36 25.29
CA GLU A 68 30.35 -12.78 23.91
C GLU A 68 29.82 -11.62 23.05
N VAL A 69 30.64 -11.15 22.10
CA VAL A 69 30.19 -10.25 21.02
C VAL A 69 29.32 -11.06 20.05
N LYS A 70 28.00 -11.02 20.26
CA LYS A 70 27.04 -11.59 19.31
C LYS A 70 26.72 -10.57 18.22
N ASP A 71 27.40 -10.71 17.09
CA ASP A 71 27.05 -9.96 15.88
C ASP A 71 25.87 -10.65 15.18
N HIS A 72 24.73 -9.96 15.12
CA HIS A 72 23.57 -10.42 14.39
C HIS A 72 23.69 -10.07 12.90
N ALA A 73 24.32 -10.96 12.12
CA ALA A 73 24.32 -10.86 10.66
C ALA A 73 22.95 -11.32 10.11
N THR A 74 22.14 -10.37 9.61
CA THR A 74 20.90 -10.72 8.91
C THR A 74 21.23 -11.11 7.47
N SER A 75 21.35 -12.42 7.22
CA SER A 75 21.43 -12.95 5.86
C SER A 75 20.05 -12.84 5.20
N THR A 76 19.92 -11.94 4.23
CA THR A 76 18.70 -11.83 3.44
C THR A 76 18.84 -12.67 2.18
N GLN A 77 17.93 -13.62 1.98
CA GLN A 77 17.81 -14.26 0.68
C GLN A 77 17.25 -13.22 -0.30
N ARG A 78 17.93 -12.98 -1.42
CA ARG A 78 17.39 -12.16 -2.51
C ARG A 78 16.19 -12.88 -3.13
N ALA A 79 14.99 -12.61 -2.61
CA ALA A 79 13.77 -12.92 -3.34
C ALA A 79 13.69 -11.98 -4.57
N PHE A 80 13.41 -12.54 -5.74
CA PHE A 80 13.24 -11.75 -6.95
C PHE A 80 11.86 -11.08 -6.93
N GLY A 81 11.81 -9.76 -7.12
CA GLY A 81 10.58 -8.97 -7.17
C GLY A 81 10.12 -8.42 -5.81
N LEU A 82 8.99 -7.69 -5.84
CA LEU A 82 8.42 -7.02 -4.65
C LEU A 82 7.74 -7.99 -3.68
N GLY A 83 7.20 -9.09 -4.20
CA GLY A 83 6.32 -10.02 -3.47
C GLY A 83 4.94 -9.41 -3.24
N SER A 84 3.90 -10.04 -3.79
CA SER A 84 2.51 -9.60 -3.66
C SER A 84 1.98 -9.66 -2.22
N GLU A 85 2.54 -10.54 -1.38
CA GLU A 85 2.18 -10.67 0.04
C GLU A 85 2.27 -9.35 0.80
N ARG A 86 3.22 -8.49 0.44
CA ARG A 86 3.38 -7.17 1.06
C ARG A 86 2.23 -6.22 0.72
N PHE A 87 1.49 -6.49 -0.36
CA PHE A 87 0.38 -5.65 -0.81
C PHE A 87 -0.85 -5.80 0.08
N ASN A 88 -0.98 -6.91 0.81
CA ASN A 88 -2.07 -7.18 1.76
C ASN A 88 -2.13 -6.14 2.90
N ARG A 89 -1.05 -5.38 3.13
CA ARG A 89 -0.98 -4.31 4.13
C ARG A 89 -1.79 -3.07 3.75
N PHE A 90 -2.18 -2.92 2.49
CA PHE A 90 -2.92 -1.75 2.02
C PHE A 90 -4.41 -2.06 1.89
N SER A 91 -5.26 -1.17 2.41
CA SER A 91 -6.72 -1.28 2.30
C SER A 91 -7.31 -0.43 1.18
N GLU A 92 -6.53 0.53 0.66
CA GLU A 92 -6.92 1.50 -0.35
C GLU A 92 -5.93 1.57 -1.51
N TRP A 93 -6.46 1.62 -2.73
CA TRP A 93 -5.67 1.70 -3.96
C TRP A 93 -4.80 2.96 -4.05
N SER A 94 -5.35 4.13 -3.69
CA SER A 94 -4.65 5.41 -3.75
C SER A 94 -3.42 5.45 -2.85
N THR A 95 -3.58 4.98 -1.61
CA THR A 95 -2.49 4.88 -0.62
C THR A 95 -1.44 3.87 -1.06
N PHE A 96 -1.88 2.73 -1.60
CA PHE A 96 -0.98 1.72 -2.15
C PHE A 96 -0.14 2.23 -3.33
N GLN A 97 -0.79 2.81 -4.34
CA GLN A 97 -0.13 3.39 -5.51
C GLN A 97 0.85 4.49 -5.09
N ARG A 98 0.47 5.37 -4.16
CA ARG A 98 1.33 6.44 -3.63
C ARG A 98 2.56 5.87 -2.91
N ALA A 99 2.40 4.82 -2.11
CA ALA A 99 3.52 4.19 -1.40
C ALA A 99 4.53 3.60 -2.39
N ILE A 100 4.05 2.84 -3.39
CA ILE A 100 4.93 2.28 -4.44
C ILE A 100 5.55 3.39 -5.30
N ALA A 101 4.82 4.47 -5.61
CA ALA A 101 5.36 5.59 -6.37
C ALA A 101 6.52 6.29 -5.63
N LYS A 102 6.38 6.50 -4.31
CA LYS A 102 7.47 7.02 -3.48
C LYS A 102 8.67 6.09 -3.48
N LEU A 103 8.47 4.77 -3.40
CA LEU A 103 9.55 3.79 -3.51
C LEU A 103 10.26 3.88 -4.86
N VAL A 104 9.52 3.96 -5.97
CA VAL A 104 10.09 4.11 -7.32
C VAL A 104 10.96 5.37 -7.41
N MET A 105 10.48 6.50 -6.90
CA MET A 105 11.25 7.76 -6.87
C MET A 105 12.51 7.62 -6.02
N ARG A 106 12.40 7.00 -4.83
CA ARG A 106 13.54 6.77 -3.93
C ARG A 106 14.59 5.90 -4.60
N THR A 107 14.19 4.81 -5.26
CA THR A 107 15.11 3.90 -5.96
C THR A 107 15.83 4.57 -7.12
N LYS A 108 15.15 5.44 -7.87
CA LYS A 108 15.78 6.23 -8.94
C LYS A 108 16.86 7.16 -8.39
N ARG A 109 16.55 7.91 -7.32
CA ARG A 109 17.50 8.79 -6.65
C ARG A 109 18.72 8.03 -6.11
N PHE A 110 18.52 6.85 -5.53
CA PHE A 110 19.63 6.00 -5.09
C PHE A 110 20.49 5.52 -6.25
N LYS A 111 19.88 5.13 -7.38
CA LYS A 111 20.62 4.69 -8.56
C LYS A 111 21.48 5.81 -9.16
N ILE A 112 20.93 7.01 -9.28
CA ILE A 112 21.66 8.20 -9.76
C ILE A 112 22.88 8.50 -8.86
N LYS A 113 22.71 8.38 -7.53
CA LYS A 113 23.83 8.58 -6.58
C LYS A 113 24.91 7.49 -6.64
N LEU A 114 24.59 6.31 -7.17
CA LEU A 114 25.50 5.18 -7.29
C LEU A 114 26.22 5.15 -8.65
N GLU A 115 25.73 5.86 -9.66
CA GLU A 115 26.40 5.99 -10.95
C GLU A 115 27.56 7.01 -10.81
N PRO A 116 28.82 6.64 -11.11
CA PRO A 116 29.94 7.57 -11.06
C PRO A 116 29.71 8.71 -12.06
N GLN A 117 29.89 9.95 -11.60
CA GLN A 117 29.60 11.17 -12.35
C GLN A 117 30.12 11.11 -13.79
N LYS A 118 29.21 10.96 -14.76
CA LYS A 118 29.44 11.51 -16.10
C LYS A 118 29.02 12.97 -16.04
N SER A 119 30.02 13.83 -16.01
CA SER A 119 29.92 15.27 -16.17
C SER A 119 29.23 15.62 -17.48
N GLN A 120 27.93 15.91 -17.42
CA GLN A 120 27.28 16.83 -18.35
C GLN A 120 26.39 17.77 -17.55
N HIS A 121 26.74 19.05 -17.65
CA HIS A 121 25.93 20.18 -17.20
C HIS A 121 24.61 20.16 -17.94
N ASP A 122 23.57 19.57 -17.34
CA ASP A 122 22.20 19.95 -17.65
C ASP A 122 21.55 20.44 -16.37
N HIS A 123 20.98 21.64 -16.49
CA HIS A 123 20.39 22.43 -15.44
C HIS A 123 19.07 21.79 -14.96
N GLU A 124 19.13 20.63 -14.30
CA GLU A 124 17.93 20.02 -13.72
C GLU A 124 17.54 20.75 -12.43
N THR A 125 16.48 21.53 -12.61
CA THR A 125 15.60 22.11 -11.58
C THR A 125 15.64 21.36 -10.26
N THR A 126 15.98 22.11 -9.23
CA THR A 126 15.86 21.80 -7.82
C THR A 126 14.40 21.47 -7.48
N GLU A 127 13.94 20.25 -7.74
CA GLU A 127 12.68 19.76 -7.20
C GLU A 127 12.89 19.48 -5.70
N SER A 128 12.53 20.51 -4.93
CA SER A 128 11.86 20.52 -3.63
C SER A 128 11.95 19.25 -2.78
N GLY A 129 12.28 19.45 -1.50
CA GLY A 129 12.47 18.42 -0.48
C GLY A 129 11.38 17.35 -0.39
N ASP A 130 11.67 16.34 0.42
CA ASP A 130 10.98 15.05 0.66
C ASP A 130 9.46 15.11 0.94
N ASN A 131 8.85 16.30 0.91
CA ASN A 131 7.43 16.59 1.12
C ASN A 131 6.60 16.75 -0.16
N GLY A 132 7.21 16.72 -1.36
CA GLY A 132 6.48 16.71 -2.62
C GLY A 132 5.69 15.41 -2.86
N GLY A 133 4.45 15.50 -3.34
CA GLY A 133 3.66 14.34 -3.77
C GLY A 133 4.32 13.59 -4.95
N PRO A 134 3.97 12.31 -5.19
CA PRO A 134 4.57 11.57 -6.30
C PRO A 134 4.22 12.18 -7.66
N THR A 135 5.21 12.29 -8.55
CA THR A 135 5.01 12.72 -9.95
C THR A 135 4.00 11.80 -10.67
N LEU A 136 3.28 12.32 -11.66
CA LEU A 136 2.32 11.53 -12.46
C LEU A 136 2.98 10.30 -13.12
N ASP A 137 4.18 10.47 -13.66
CA ASP A 137 4.98 9.40 -14.26
C ASP A 137 5.40 8.33 -13.22
N ALA A 138 5.78 8.75 -12.01
CA ALA A 138 6.04 7.82 -10.91
C ALA A 138 4.78 7.04 -10.51
N SER A 139 3.62 7.69 -10.49
CA SER A 139 2.33 7.07 -10.17
C SER A 139 1.90 6.05 -11.23
N LYS A 140 2.07 6.35 -12.52
CA LYS A 140 1.81 5.41 -13.63
C LYS A 140 2.74 4.19 -13.57
N ARG A 141 4.05 4.41 -13.35
CA ARG A 141 5.00 3.31 -13.17
C ARG A 141 4.68 2.44 -11.96
N ALA A 142 4.26 3.05 -10.86
CA ALA A 142 3.87 2.33 -9.66
C ALA A 142 2.67 1.42 -9.92
N GLU A 143 1.64 1.94 -10.59
CA GLU A 143 0.47 1.17 -10.99
C GLU A 143 0.85 -0.04 -11.86
N ILE A 144 1.64 0.19 -12.92
CA ILE A 144 2.12 -0.88 -13.81
C ILE A 144 2.90 -1.94 -13.00
N LEU A 145 3.79 -1.51 -12.10
CA LEU A 145 4.61 -2.40 -11.30
C LEU A 145 3.78 -3.25 -10.33
N ILE A 146 2.78 -2.65 -9.69
CA ILE A 146 1.83 -3.35 -8.82
C ILE A 146 1.08 -4.43 -9.59
N ILE A 147 0.50 -4.06 -10.73
CA ILE A 147 -0.33 -4.97 -11.52
C ILE A 147 0.52 -6.08 -12.11
N ARG A 148 1.70 -5.73 -12.64
CA ARG A 148 2.66 -6.71 -13.17
C ARG A 148 3.06 -7.73 -12.12
N THR A 149 3.34 -7.30 -10.89
CA THR A 149 3.68 -8.23 -9.78
C THR A 149 2.52 -9.20 -9.50
N ALA A 150 1.28 -8.71 -9.49
CA ALA A 150 0.09 -9.56 -9.31
C ALA A 150 -0.13 -10.54 -10.47
N GLN A 151 0.20 -10.13 -11.71
CA GLN A 151 0.11 -10.99 -12.89
C GLN A 151 1.20 -12.06 -12.89
N GLU A 152 2.45 -11.70 -12.54
CA GLU A 152 3.58 -12.63 -12.46
C GLU A 152 3.30 -13.78 -11.49
N GLU A 153 2.63 -13.50 -10.37
CA GLU A 153 2.19 -14.54 -9.44
C GLU A 153 1.02 -15.37 -9.97
N ALA A 154 -0.04 -14.72 -10.46
CA ALA A 154 -1.27 -15.40 -10.82
C ALA A 154 -1.23 -16.13 -12.18
N PHE A 155 -0.37 -15.69 -13.10
CA PHE A 155 -0.29 -16.14 -14.49
C PHE A 155 1.14 -16.53 -14.88
N ALA A 156 1.94 -17.01 -13.91
CA ALA A 156 3.35 -17.34 -14.12
C ALA A 156 3.60 -18.24 -15.35
N ASN A 157 2.76 -19.27 -15.51
CA ASN A 157 2.86 -20.22 -16.62
C ASN A 157 2.61 -19.54 -17.97
N GLU A 158 1.53 -18.78 -18.07
CA GLU A 158 1.15 -18.05 -19.29
C GLU A 158 2.19 -16.99 -19.65
N ILE A 159 2.70 -16.28 -18.65
CA ILE A 159 3.75 -15.27 -18.80
C ILE A 159 5.03 -15.89 -19.31
N SER A 160 5.47 -17.02 -18.76
CA SER A 160 6.71 -17.70 -19.17
C SER A 160 6.71 -18.07 -20.66
N VAL A 161 5.55 -18.45 -21.21
CA VAL A 161 5.41 -18.83 -22.63
C VAL A 161 5.46 -17.61 -23.54
N LEU A 162 4.97 -16.45 -23.08
CA LEU A 162 5.01 -15.21 -23.87
C LEU A 162 6.32 -14.42 -23.68
N GLN A 163 7.01 -14.55 -22.55
CA GLN A 163 8.25 -13.82 -22.23
C GLN A 163 9.50 -14.32 -22.96
N ARG A 164 9.55 -15.59 -23.42
CA ARG A 164 10.65 -16.12 -24.26
C ARG A 164 10.84 -15.37 -25.59
N ARG A 165 10.08 -14.28 -25.80
CA ARG A 165 9.80 -13.68 -27.09
C ARG A 165 9.97 -12.16 -27.05
N ARG A 166 11.16 -11.72 -26.65
CA ARG A 166 11.53 -10.30 -26.62
C ARG A 166 12.17 -9.81 -27.94
N GLY A 167 11.79 -10.38 -29.08
CA GLY A 167 12.35 -10.03 -30.40
C GLY A 167 11.40 -10.31 -31.58
N ASN A 168 11.67 -9.68 -32.72
CA ASN A 168 10.92 -9.79 -33.99
C ASN A 168 11.11 -11.14 -34.71
N GLU A 169 11.35 -12.23 -33.99
CA GLU A 169 11.54 -13.56 -34.56
C GLU A 169 10.20 -14.14 -35.05
N PRO A 170 10.14 -14.65 -36.30
CA PRO A 170 8.93 -15.25 -36.87
C PRO A 170 8.45 -16.44 -36.02
N GLU A 171 7.14 -16.60 -35.86
CA GLU A 171 6.57 -17.66 -35.04
C GLU A 171 6.92 -19.04 -35.61
N SER A 172 7.74 -19.82 -34.89
CA SER A 172 7.89 -21.23 -35.22
C SER A 172 6.57 -21.96 -34.96
N ARG A 173 6.19 -22.90 -35.83
CA ARG A 173 4.96 -23.70 -35.67
C ARG A 173 4.87 -24.41 -34.31
N GLN A 174 6.01 -24.71 -33.70
CA GLN A 174 6.12 -25.34 -32.38
C GLN A 174 5.76 -24.38 -31.25
N SER A 175 6.30 -23.14 -31.26
CA SER A 175 5.96 -22.10 -30.28
C SER A 175 4.47 -21.73 -30.29
N LEU A 176 3.86 -21.68 -31.48
CA LEU A 176 2.42 -21.44 -31.64
C LEU A 176 1.56 -22.55 -31.05
N ARG A 177 2.00 -23.81 -31.21
CA ARG A 177 1.35 -24.96 -30.60
C ARG A 177 1.46 -24.91 -29.08
N GLU A 178 2.64 -24.64 -28.53
CA GLU A 178 2.86 -24.50 -27.08
C GLU A 178 2.04 -23.36 -26.47
N LYS A 179 2.02 -22.19 -27.12
CA LYS A 179 1.17 -21.07 -26.73
C LYS A 179 -0.30 -21.48 -26.69
N ARG A 180 -0.79 -22.15 -27.75
CA ARG A 180 -2.18 -22.63 -27.79
C ARG A 180 -2.47 -23.68 -26.72
N THR A 181 -1.55 -24.60 -26.43
CA THR A 181 -1.80 -25.67 -25.44
C THR A 181 -1.87 -25.11 -24.03
N VAL A 182 -0.95 -24.23 -23.65
CA VAL A 182 -0.95 -23.59 -22.32
C VAL A 182 -2.15 -22.68 -22.16
N LEU A 183 -2.40 -21.80 -23.13
CA LEU A 183 -3.53 -20.88 -23.02
C LEU A 183 -4.87 -21.62 -23.06
N ARG A 184 -5.05 -22.69 -23.84
CA ARG A 184 -6.31 -23.46 -23.88
C ARG A 184 -6.72 -24.03 -22.52
N LYS A 185 -5.76 -24.32 -21.65
CA LYS A 185 -6.01 -24.80 -20.29
C LYS A 185 -6.40 -23.66 -19.34
N SER A 186 -6.08 -22.41 -19.69
CA SER A 186 -6.35 -21.26 -18.85
C SER A 186 -7.68 -20.58 -19.21
N SER A 187 -8.26 -19.88 -18.23
CA SER A 187 -9.44 -19.04 -18.45
C SER A 187 -9.17 -17.87 -19.40
N LEU A 188 -7.90 -17.61 -19.73
CA LEU A 188 -7.47 -16.49 -20.55
C LEU A 188 -7.51 -16.80 -22.05
N PHE A 189 -7.62 -18.08 -22.48
CA PHE A 189 -7.59 -18.46 -23.90
C PHE A 189 -8.48 -17.58 -24.79
N ARG A 190 -9.72 -17.36 -24.34
CA ARG A 190 -10.75 -16.64 -25.11
C ARG A 190 -10.45 -15.15 -25.27
N LEU A 191 -9.56 -14.61 -24.43
CA LEU A 191 -9.17 -13.20 -24.43
C LEU A 191 -8.03 -12.89 -25.40
N ASP A 192 -7.43 -13.93 -26.01
CA ASP A 192 -6.24 -13.82 -26.88
C ASP A 192 -5.17 -12.89 -26.27
N PRO A 193 -4.64 -13.25 -25.08
CA PRO A 193 -3.79 -12.34 -24.31
C PRO A 193 -2.44 -12.12 -24.99
N PHE A 194 -1.91 -10.90 -24.84
CA PHE A 194 -0.57 -10.54 -25.27
C PHE A 194 0.15 -9.72 -24.20
N LEU A 195 1.48 -9.65 -24.31
CA LEU A 195 2.34 -8.88 -23.42
C LEU A 195 2.64 -7.52 -24.05
N ASP A 196 2.39 -6.44 -23.31
CA ASP A 196 2.69 -5.08 -23.74
C ASP A 196 4.18 -4.73 -23.55
N LYS A 197 4.62 -3.57 -24.07
CA LYS A 197 5.97 -3.00 -23.92
C LYS A 197 6.41 -2.91 -22.45
N ASP A 198 5.46 -2.65 -21.56
CA ASP A 198 5.70 -2.52 -20.11
C ASP A 198 5.72 -3.89 -19.39
N GLY A 199 5.56 -4.99 -20.13
CA GLY A 199 5.57 -6.35 -19.57
C GLY A 199 4.27 -6.72 -18.86
N VAL A 200 3.15 -6.09 -19.21
CA VAL A 200 1.83 -6.31 -18.61
C VAL A 200 0.95 -7.14 -19.57
N PHE A 201 0.22 -8.11 -19.03
CA PHE A 201 -0.77 -8.90 -19.77
C PHE A 201 -2.02 -8.07 -20.10
N ARG A 202 -2.37 -8.00 -21.38
CA ARG A 202 -3.55 -7.28 -21.89
C ARG A 202 -4.43 -8.16 -22.77
N VAL A 203 -5.69 -7.76 -22.91
CA VAL A 203 -6.68 -8.42 -23.80
C VAL A 203 -6.40 -8.07 -25.27
N GLY A 204 -6.45 -9.07 -26.15
CA GLY A 204 -6.14 -8.93 -27.57
C GLY A 204 -7.29 -8.43 -28.47
N LYS A 205 -7.36 -9.00 -29.68
CA LYS A 205 -7.82 -8.34 -30.93
C LYS A 205 -9.33 -8.11 -31.12
N ARG A 206 -10.19 -8.32 -30.11
CA ARG A 206 -11.65 -8.31 -30.31
C ARG A 206 -12.23 -6.95 -30.74
N ILE A 207 -11.60 -5.84 -30.32
CA ILE A 207 -12.09 -4.47 -30.57
C ILE A 207 -11.05 -3.58 -31.27
N HIS A 208 -10.17 -4.18 -32.08
CA HIS A 208 -9.04 -3.46 -32.71
C HIS A 208 -9.47 -2.39 -33.73
N ARG A 209 -10.68 -2.46 -34.29
CA ARG A 209 -11.20 -1.52 -35.31
C ARG A 209 -12.03 -0.36 -34.75
N SER A 210 -12.20 -0.26 -33.43
CA SER A 210 -12.93 0.87 -32.85
C SER A 210 -12.06 2.14 -32.82
N ASP A 211 -12.65 3.31 -32.61
CA ASP A 211 -11.92 4.56 -32.41
C ASP A 211 -11.50 4.80 -30.95
N LEU A 212 -11.61 3.77 -30.10
CA LEU A 212 -11.28 3.85 -28.67
C LEU A 212 -9.76 4.00 -28.43
N GLY A 213 -9.41 4.52 -27.26
CA GLY A 213 -8.01 4.61 -26.83
C GLY A 213 -7.37 3.23 -26.66
N PHE A 214 -6.02 3.17 -26.72
CA PHE A 214 -5.27 1.91 -26.61
C PHE A 214 -5.61 1.12 -25.33
N GLU A 215 -5.67 1.80 -24.18
CA GLU A 215 -5.98 1.19 -22.88
C GLU A 215 -7.38 0.56 -22.83
N GLU A 216 -8.36 1.18 -23.49
CA GLU A 216 -9.73 0.68 -23.55
C GLU A 216 -9.87 -0.46 -24.57
N LYS A 217 -9.12 -0.39 -25.68
CA LYS A 217 -9.01 -1.47 -26.68
C LYS A 217 -8.36 -2.72 -26.11
N HIS A 218 -7.30 -2.52 -25.33
CA HIS A 218 -6.43 -3.57 -24.80
C HIS A 218 -6.36 -3.47 -23.27
N PRO A 219 -7.48 -3.73 -22.57
CA PRO A 219 -7.52 -3.60 -21.13
C PRO A 219 -6.58 -4.60 -20.45
N ILE A 220 -5.99 -4.16 -19.34
CA ILE A 220 -5.07 -4.94 -18.51
C ILE A 220 -5.83 -6.06 -17.82
N ILE A 221 -5.32 -7.29 -17.95
CA ILE A 221 -5.95 -8.47 -17.36
C ILE A 221 -5.63 -8.55 -15.87
N LEU A 222 -6.66 -8.56 -15.04
CA LEU A 222 -6.53 -8.66 -13.59
C LEU A 222 -6.98 -10.04 -13.09
N PRO A 223 -6.20 -10.68 -12.19
CA PRO A 223 -6.54 -11.99 -11.64
C PRO A 223 -7.83 -11.97 -10.80
N LYS A 224 -8.59 -13.07 -10.86
CA LYS A 224 -9.92 -13.17 -10.22
C LYS A 224 -9.88 -13.13 -8.69
N LYS A 225 -8.84 -13.72 -8.08
CA LYS A 225 -8.71 -13.90 -6.63
C LYS A 225 -7.38 -13.31 -6.14
N HIS A 226 -7.24 -12.00 -6.26
CA HIS A 226 -6.03 -11.32 -5.81
C HIS A 226 -6.39 -10.00 -5.13
N HIS A 227 -5.65 -9.65 -4.08
CA HIS A 227 -5.91 -8.45 -3.27
C HIS A 227 -5.85 -7.16 -4.10
N VAL A 228 -4.87 -7.05 -5.00
CA VAL A 228 -4.75 -5.92 -5.96
C VAL A 228 -6.03 -5.69 -6.75
N SER A 229 -6.63 -6.77 -7.28
CA SER A 229 -7.86 -6.68 -8.08
C SER A 229 -9.04 -6.25 -7.21
N GLU A 230 -9.09 -6.72 -5.96
CA GLU A 230 -10.10 -6.28 -5.00
C GLU A 230 -9.97 -4.81 -4.61
N LEU A 231 -8.74 -4.34 -4.33
CA LEU A 231 -8.45 -2.92 -4.05
C LEU A 231 -8.89 -2.03 -5.20
N LEU A 232 -8.58 -2.42 -6.43
CA LEU A 232 -8.93 -1.63 -7.61
C LEU A 232 -10.44 -1.59 -7.83
N VAL A 233 -11.14 -2.73 -7.73
CA VAL A 233 -12.60 -2.75 -7.84
C VAL A 233 -13.25 -1.92 -6.72
N ARG A 234 -12.73 -2.00 -5.49
CA ARG A 234 -13.19 -1.15 -4.38
C ARG A 234 -12.96 0.34 -4.69
N HIS A 235 -11.80 0.71 -5.23
CA HIS A 235 -11.51 2.08 -5.62
C HIS A 235 -12.52 2.62 -6.65
N TYR A 236 -12.77 1.88 -7.73
CA TYR A 236 -13.77 2.29 -8.73
C TYR A 236 -15.19 2.25 -8.20
N HIS A 237 -15.50 1.33 -7.29
CA HIS A 237 -16.79 1.28 -6.61
C HIS A 237 -17.08 2.57 -5.81
N HIS A 238 -16.10 3.06 -5.06
CA HIS A 238 -16.20 4.35 -4.35
C HIS A 238 -16.20 5.54 -5.33
N LYS A 239 -15.39 5.47 -6.41
CA LYS A 239 -15.31 6.53 -7.43
C LYS A 239 -16.65 6.79 -8.13
N VAL A 240 -17.47 5.76 -8.32
CA VAL A 240 -18.83 5.88 -8.87
C VAL A 240 -19.91 6.06 -7.81
N TYR A 241 -19.53 6.45 -6.58
CA TYR A 241 -20.47 6.75 -5.49
C TYR A 241 -21.51 5.64 -5.25
N HIS A 242 -21.07 4.37 -5.27
CA HIS A 242 -21.94 3.22 -4.98
C HIS A 242 -23.14 3.04 -5.94
N GLN A 243 -23.09 3.61 -7.15
CA GLN A 243 -24.18 3.57 -8.14
C GLN A 243 -24.57 2.17 -8.64
N GLY A 244 -23.77 1.15 -8.34
CA GLY A 244 -24.17 -0.25 -8.49
C GLY A 244 -23.29 -1.02 -9.47
N ARG A 245 -23.62 -2.31 -9.64
CA ARG A 245 -22.73 -3.29 -10.27
C ARG A 245 -22.36 -2.94 -11.70
N GLN A 246 -23.34 -2.61 -12.53
CA GLN A 246 -23.10 -2.36 -13.96
C GLN A 246 -22.24 -1.12 -14.17
N ILE A 247 -22.52 -0.06 -13.41
CA ILE A 247 -21.77 1.20 -13.48
C ILE A 247 -20.34 0.99 -12.98
N THR A 248 -20.15 0.34 -11.83
CA THR A 248 -18.80 0.03 -11.31
C THR A 248 -18.01 -0.85 -12.29
N HIS A 249 -18.64 -1.87 -12.89
CA HIS A 249 -17.95 -2.73 -13.85
C HIS A 249 -17.65 -1.99 -15.17
N GLY A 250 -18.55 -1.13 -15.63
CA GLY A 250 -18.37 -0.30 -16.82
C GLY A 250 -17.25 0.71 -16.68
N THR A 251 -17.18 1.43 -15.55
CA THR A 251 -16.09 2.38 -15.31
C THR A 251 -14.73 1.71 -15.15
N LEU A 252 -14.70 0.50 -14.57
CA LEU A 252 -13.48 -0.31 -14.53
C LEU A 252 -13.00 -0.70 -15.94
N ARG A 253 -13.93 -1.05 -16.84
CA ARG A 253 -13.62 -1.35 -18.26
C ARG A 253 -13.13 -0.11 -19.01
N GLN A 254 -13.81 1.03 -18.86
CA GLN A 254 -13.44 2.31 -19.47
C GLN A 254 -12.07 2.79 -18.99
N ALA A 255 -11.73 2.52 -17.73
CA ALA A 255 -10.40 2.81 -17.19
C ALA A 255 -9.30 1.87 -17.70
N GLY A 256 -9.62 0.90 -18.55
CA GLY A 256 -8.64 0.01 -19.19
C GLY A 256 -8.33 -1.25 -18.39
N TYR A 257 -9.24 -1.75 -17.54
CA TYR A 257 -9.04 -3.00 -16.82
C TYR A 257 -10.04 -4.09 -17.16
N TRP A 258 -9.56 -5.32 -17.21
CA TRP A 258 -10.31 -6.54 -17.43
C TRP A 258 -10.12 -7.50 -16.27
N VAL A 259 -11.06 -7.53 -15.33
CA VAL A 259 -11.04 -8.52 -14.24
C VAL A 259 -11.59 -9.86 -14.73
N VAL A 260 -10.80 -10.93 -14.59
CA VAL A 260 -11.25 -12.29 -14.91
C VAL A 260 -12.43 -12.66 -14.00
N GLY A 261 -13.60 -12.91 -14.60
CA GLY A 261 -14.83 -13.11 -13.82
C GLY A 261 -15.30 -11.87 -13.06
N GLY A 262 -15.01 -10.67 -13.59
CA GLY A 262 -15.23 -9.38 -12.93
C GLY A 262 -16.63 -9.17 -12.37
N HIS A 263 -17.68 -9.65 -13.05
CA HIS A 263 -19.06 -9.54 -12.58
C HIS A 263 -19.28 -10.14 -11.18
N GLY A 264 -18.65 -11.29 -10.90
CA GLY A 264 -18.74 -11.95 -9.60
C GLY A 264 -17.94 -11.22 -8.53
N MET A 265 -16.75 -10.73 -8.86
CA MET A 265 -15.90 -9.95 -7.94
C MET A 265 -16.59 -8.64 -7.54
N VAL A 266 -17.12 -7.89 -8.52
CA VAL A 266 -17.87 -6.65 -8.26
C VAL A 266 -19.08 -6.95 -7.39
N SER A 267 -19.87 -7.99 -7.70
CA SER A 267 -21.03 -8.37 -6.88
C SER A 267 -20.64 -8.67 -5.43
N ARG A 268 -19.56 -9.43 -5.21
CA ARG A 268 -19.05 -9.74 -3.86
C ARG A 268 -18.71 -8.47 -3.08
N ILE A 269 -17.98 -7.54 -3.70
CA ILE A 269 -17.56 -6.29 -3.07
C ILE A 269 -18.77 -5.43 -2.71
N LEU A 270 -19.73 -5.27 -3.64
CA LEU A 270 -20.96 -4.51 -3.38
C LEU A 270 -21.80 -5.13 -2.26
N ASN A 271 -21.92 -6.46 -2.22
CA ASN A 271 -22.66 -7.15 -1.16
C ASN A 271 -22.00 -7.01 0.22
N SER A 272 -20.67 -6.87 0.27
CA SER A 272 -19.93 -6.61 1.50
C SER A 272 -19.91 -5.13 1.92
N CYS A 273 -20.28 -4.21 1.02
CA CYS A 273 -20.23 -2.77 1.27
C CYS A 273 -21.42 -2.31 2.13
N LEU A 274 -21.15 -1.77 3.32
CA LEU A 274 -22.18 -1.27 4.23
C LEU A 274 -23.07 -0.20 3.60
N THR A 275 -22.48 0.75 2.85
CA THR A 275 -23.24 1.79 2.14
C THR A 275 -24.21 1.18 1.14
N CYS A 276 -23.76 0.20 0.35
CA CYS A 276 -24.64 -0.49 -0.60
C CYS A 276 -25.73 -1.29 0.10
N ARG A 277 -25.40 -1.98 1.20
CA ARG A 277 -26.38 -2.75 1.98
C ARG A 277 -27.45 -1.84 2.58
N LYS A 278 -27.10 -0.63 3.01
CA LYS A 278 -28.07 0.37 3.49
C LYS A 278 -28.92 0.93 2.35
N LEU A 279 -28.29 1.38 1.26
CA LEU A 279 -28.99 2.00 0.12
C LEU A 279 -29.87 1.03 -0.68
N ARG A 280 -29.54 -0.26 -0.66
CA ARG A 280 -30.22 -1.32 -1.41
C ARG A 280 -30.82 -2.39 -0.49
N GLY A 281 -31.01 -2.04 0.78
CA GLY A 281 -31.67 -2.91 1.74
C GLY A 281 -33.11 -3.16 1.29
N ASN A 282 -33.59 -4.38 1.49
CA ASN A 282 -35.01 -4.67 1.25
C ASN A 282 -35.84 -3.79 2.19
N MET A 283 -36.94 -3.23 1.68
CA MET A 283 -37.92 -2.60 2.55
C MET A 283 -38.46 -3.66 3.51
N LEU A 284 -38.41 -3.36 4.81
CA LEU A 284 -39.07 -4.19 5.80
C LEU A 284 -40.57 -4.02 5.61
N THR A 285 -41.27 -5.12 5.38
CA THR A 285 -42.73 -5.13 5.42
C THR A 285 -43.16 -5.06 6.88
N GLN A 286 -44.09 -4.14 7.19
CA GLN A 286 -44.70 -4.11 8.51
C GLN A 286 -45.43 -5.44 8.74
N HIS A 287 -44.93 -6.25 9.66
CA HIS A 287 -45.64 -7.44 10.12
C HIS A 287 -46.69 -7.01 11.14
N MET A 288 -47.92 -6.83 10.69
CA MET A 288 -49.04 -6.50 11.58
C MET A 288 -49.35 -7.71 12.46
N ALA A 289 -49.41 -7.49 13.77
CA ALA A 289 -49.93 -8.50 14.68
C ALA A 289 -51.40 -8.80 14.36
N ASN A 290 -51.86 -10.01 14.69
CA ASN A 290 -53.28 -10.34 14.61
C ASN A 290 -54.10 -9.31 15.39
N LEU A 291 -55.24 -8.90 14.83
CA LEU A 291 -56.14 -7.97 15.49
C LEU A 291 -56.62 -8.59 16.82
N PRO A 292 -56.65 -7.84 17.94
CA PRO A 292 -57.20 -8.34 19.19
C PRO A 292 -58.69 -8.64 19.01
N LYS A 293 -59.22 -9.60 19.77
CA LYS A 293 -60.64 -10.02 19.72
C LYS A 293 -61.59 -8.82 19.81
N ASP A 294 -61.23 -7.85 20.64
CA ASP A 294 -61.90 -6.57 20.85
C ASP A 294 -62.12 -5.70 19.61
N ARG A 295 -61.39 -5.95 18.51
CA ARG A 295 -61.59 -5.27 17.22
C ARG A 295 -62.47 -6.04 16.24
N ILE A 296 -62.76 -7.30 16.50
CA ILE A 296 -63.44 -8.21 15.57
C ILE A 296 -64.84 -8.57 16.09
N GLU A 297 -64.99 -8.68 17.40
CA GLU A 297 -66.26 -9.02 18.03
C GLU A 297 -67.23 -7.83 18.01
N PRO A 298 -68.47 -8.01 17.53
CA PRO A 298 -69.50 -6.98 17.67
C PRO A 298 -69.85 -6.82 19.15
N ARG A 299 -69.66 -5.61 19.69
CA ARG A 299 -69.99 -5.26 21.08
C ARG A 299 -70.85 -4.01 21.15
N PRO A 300 -71.64 -3.83 22.23
CA PRO A 300 -72.38 -2.60 22.45
C PRO A 300 -71.47 -1.35 22.42
N PRO A 301 -72.00 -0.17 22.04
CA PRO A 301 -71.26 1.08 22.11
C PRO A 301 -70.63 1.31 23.49
N PHE A 302 -69.42 1.91 23.52
CA PHE A 302 -68.67 2.24 24.74
C PHE A 302 -68.13 1.06 25.57
N THR A 303 -68.24 -0.19 25.09
CA THR A 303 -67.68 -1.38 25.78
C THR A 303 -66.13 -1.38 25.83
N SER A 304 -65.48 -0.74 24.86
CA SER A 304 -64.02 -0.65 24.80
C SER A 304 -63.63 0.75 24.31
N ILE A 305 -62.85 1.47 25.11
CA ILE A 305 -62.40 2.83 24.82
C ILE A 305 -60.88 2.80 24.63
N ARG A 306 -60.38 3.44 23.57
CA ARG A 306 -58.94 3.69 23.40
C ARG A 306 -58.68 5.18 23.52
N VAL A 307 -57.72 5.51 24.36
CA VAL A 307 -57.21 6.87 24.52
C VAL A 307 -55.79 6.87 24.00
N ASP A 308 -55.46 7.83 23.13
CA ASP A 308 -54.10 8.13 22.74
C ASP A 308 -53.76 9.54 23.22
N VAL A 309 -52.55 9.74 23.74
CA VAL A 309 -52.13 11.03 24.31
C VAL A 309 -50.94 11.52 23.52
N SER A 310 -51.13 12.59 22.75
CA SER A 310 -50.03 13.34 22.14
C SER A 310 -49.52 14.38 23.12
N ARG A 311 -48.20 14.41 23.35
CA ARG A 311 -47.55 15.49 24.09
C ARG A 311 -47.34 16.66 23.12
N ASN A 312 -47.81 17.85 23.48
CA ASN A 312 -47.39 19.08 22.79
C ASN A 312 -45.96 19.39 23.25
N GLU A 313 -45.01 19.35 22.32
CA GLU A 313 -43.71 20.03 22.43
C GLU A 313 -43.84 21.47 21.93
#